data_AF-A0A5Y5ZS99-F1
#
_entry.id   AF-A0A5Y5ZS99-F1
#
_cell.length_a   1.000
_cell.length_b   1.000
_cell.length_c   1.000
_cell.angle_alpha   90.00
_cell.angle_beta   90.00
_cell.angle_gamma   90.00
#
_symmetry.space_group_name_H-M   'P 1'
#
loop_
_entity.id
_entity.type
_entity.pdbx_description
1 polymer ?
#
loop_
_entity_poly.entity_id
_entity_poly.type
_entity_poly.pdbx_seq_one_letter_code
_entity_poly.pdbx_strand_id
1 'polypeptide(L)'
;MSNYCFYSQDALALAQSAGVDVIINSYAEQHKKQTYILCRPLSNEDVKYDYDRAIAVFSSGIKPFFIDFGDDDDLFEEYQEDFLEDVSYLAEKFKYRDKIGRKKSWQILFESLSRNDIDFKKLEVETKESRVIDLIISLIVGSINDTS
;
A
#
# COMPACT_ATOMS: atom_id res chain seq x y z
N MET A 1 14.52 -13.36 -5.14
CA MET A 1 13.43 -12.54 -4.58
C MET A 1 13.77 -12.31 -3.12
N SER A 2 13.67 -11.07 -2.63
CA SER A 2 13.85 -10.78 -1.21
C SER A 2 12.88 -11.62 -0.37
N ASN A 3 13.36 -12.21 0.73
CA ASN A 3 12.50 -12.94 1.68
C ASN A 3 11.53 -12.00 2.43
N TYR A 4 11.66 -10.69 2.27
CA TYR A 4 10.90 -9.67 2.97
C TYR A 4 9.87 -8.96 2.07
N CYS A 5 9.83 -9.25 0.77
CA CYS A 5 8.85 -8.64 -0.13
C CYS A 5 7.78 -9.64 -0.56
N PHE A 6 6.52 -9.22 -0.47
CA PHE A 6 5.40 -9.88 -1.10
C PHE A 6 4.87 -9.01 -2.24
N TYR A 7 4.79 -9.57 -3.43
CA TYR A 7 4.17 -8.92 -4.60
C TYR A 7 2.91 -9.68 -4.97
N SER A 8 1.79 -8.98 -5.22
CA SER A 8 0.70 -9.58 -5.98
C SER A 8 1.18 -9.87 -7.42
N GLN A 9 0.55 -10.85 -8.07
CA GLN A 9 1.00 -11.34 -9.39
C GLN A 9 1.16 -10.20 -10.41
N ASP A 10 0.18 -9.31 -10.49
CA ASP A 10 0.19 -8.17 -11.42
C ASP A 10 1.23 -7.09 -11.01
N ALA A 11 1.42 -6.88 -9.71
CA ALA A 11 2.30 -5.85 -9.21
C ALA A 11 3.78 -6.16 -9.44
N LEU A 12 4.18 -7.44 -9.42
CA LEU A 12 5.56 -7.83 -9.71
C LEU A 12 5.97 -7.46 -11.12
N ALA A 13 5.09 -7.71 -12.10
CA ALA A 13 5.35 -7.42 -13.51
C ALA A 13 5.54 -5.91 -13.75
N LEU A 14 4.68 -5.08 -13.15
CA LEU A 14 4.79 -3.62 -13.20
C LEU A 14 6.09 -3.13 -12.58
N ALA A 15 6.40 -3.57 -11.35
CA ALA A 15 7.59 -3.13 -10.64
C ALA A 15 8.89 -3.50 -11.39
N GLN A 16 8.96 -4.70 -11.97
CA GLN A 16 10.09 -5.16 -12.78
C GLN A 16 10.22 -4.38 -14.09
N SER A 17 9.10 -3.99 -14.72
CA SER A 17 9.12 -3.25 -15.99
C SER A 17 9.83 -1.90 -15.91
N ALA A 18 9.87 -1.28 -14.71
CA ALA A 18 10.54 -0.01 -14.45
C ALA A 18 11.76 -0.13 -13.51
N GLY A 19 12.13 -1.35 -13.10
CA GLY A 19 13.25 -1.58 -12.16
C GLY A 19 13.01 -1.08 -10.73
N VAL A 20 11.77 -0.72 -10.39
CA VAL A 20 11.36 -0.25 -9.05
C VAL A 20 11.49 -1.37 -8.01
N ASP A 21 11.32 -2.62 -8.44
CA ASP A 21 11.48 -3.80 -7.58
C ASP A 21 12.87 -3.87 -6.95
N VAL A 22 13.93 -3.48 -7.66
CA VAL A 22 15.31 -3.48 -7.15
C VAL A 22 15.43 -2.56 -5.93
N ILE A 23 14.85 -1.36 -6.01
CA ILE A 23 14.91 -0.34 -4.96
C ILE A 23 14.10 -0.80 -3.74
N ILE A 24 12.87 -1.29 -3.96
CA ILE A 24 12.00 -1.79 -2.90
C ILE A 24 12.61 -3.00 -2.19
N ASN A 25 13.12 -3.98 -2.95
CA ASN A 25 13.76 -5.17 -2.39
C ASN A 25 14.99 -4.81 -1.55
N SER A 26 15.82 -3.88 -2.02
CA SER A 26 17.01 -3.42 -1.29
C SER A 26 16.63 -2.78 0.04
N TYR A 27 15.59 -1.93 0.06
CA TYR A 27 15.06 -1.36 1.30
C TYR A 27 14.55 -2.45 2.26
N ALA A 28 13.71 -3.36 1.78
CA ALA A 28 13.13 -4.40 2.62
C ALA A 28 14.19 -5.32 3.24
N GLU A 29 15.23 -5.70 2.48
CA GLU A 29 16.34 -6.50 2.98
C GLU A 29 17.21 -5.76 4.00
N GLN A 30 17.56 -4.50 3.72
CA GLN A 30 18.36 -3.67 4.61
C GLN A 30 17.67 -3.49 5.98
N HIS A 31 16.36 -3.26 5.97
CA HIS A 31 15.59 -2.99 7.17
C HIS A 31 14.97 -4.25 7.80
N LYS A 32 15.03 -5.40 7.12
CA LYS A 32 14.41 -6.69 7.54
C LYS A 32 12.93 -6.54 7.86
N LYS A 33 12.23 -5.71 7.10
CA LYS A 33 10.81 -5.42 7.29
C LYS A 33 10.01 -6.07 6.18
N GLN A 34 8.92 -6.74 6.54
CA GLN A 34 7.96 -7.21 5.56
C GLN A 34 7.40 -6.00 4.79
N THR A 35 7.45 -6.09 3.47
CA THR A 35 6.96 -5.08 2.53
C THR A 35 5.98 -5.74 1.58
N TYR A 36 4.82 -5.12 1.40
CA TYR A 36 3.75 -5.59 0.53
C TYR A 36 3.60 -4.65 -0.65
N ILE A 37 3.54 -5.20 -1.84
CA ILE A 37 3.39 -4.48 -3.10
C ILE A 37 2.19 -5.06 -3.81
N LEU A 38 1.13 -4.26 -3.94
CA LEU A 38 -0.20 -4.73 -4.32
C LEU A 38 -0.81 -3.81 -5.38
N CYS A 39 -1.57 -4.36 -6.32
CA CYS A 39 -2.42 -3.54 -7.19
C CYS A 39 -3.77 -3.20 -6.52
N ARG A 40 -4.23 -4.00 -5.56
CA ARG A 40 -5.47 -3.81 -4.80
C ARG A 40 -5.39 -4.54 -3.46
N PRO A 41 -6.22 -4.22 -2.45
CA PRO A 41 -6.26 -4.98 -1.21
C PRO A 41 -6.52 -6.48 -1.45
N LEU A 42 -5.71 -7.36 -0.86
CA LEU A 42 -5.87 -8.82 -1.00
C LEU A 42 -7.16 -9.32 -0.32
N SER A 43 -7.65 -8.60 0.69
CA SER A 43 -8.92 -8.94 1.35
C SER A 43 -10.16 -8.69 0.49
N ASN A 44 -9.99 -8.17 -0.74
CA ASN A 44 -11.07 -7.84 -1.67
C ASN A 44 -10.72 -8.27 -3.11
N GLU A 45 -10.35 -9.54 -3.32
CA GLU A 45 -9.88 -10.05 -4.62
C GLU A 45 -10.90 -9.94 -5.77
N ASP A 46 -12.20 -9.90 -5.45
CA ASP A 46 -13.28 -9.79 -6.43
C ASP A 46 -13.40 -8.38 -7.05
N VAL A 47 -12.80 -7.37 -6.41
CA VAL A 47 -12.83 -5.99 -6.92
C VAL A 47 -11.84 -5.84 -8.06
N LYS A 48 -12.29 -5.20 -9.14
CA LYS A 48 -11.47 -4.80 -10.28
C LYS A 48 -11.50 -3.28 -10.36
N TYR A 49 -10.33 -2.68 -10.45
CA TYR A 49 -10.19 -1.28 -10.79
C TYR A 49 -10.11 -1.13 -12.29
N ASP A 50 -10.60 0.00 -12.81
CA ASP A 50 -10.54 0.33 -14.23
C ASP A 50 -9.09 0.64 -14.68
N TYR A 51 -8.24 1.05 -13.74
CA TYR A 51 -6.81 1.26 -13.96
C TYR A 51 -5.96 0.13 -13.38
N ASP A 52 -5.12 -0.48 -14.23
CA ASP A 52 -4.27 -1.63 -13.88
C ASP A 52 -2.77 -1.34 -13.92
N ARG A 53 -2.38 -0.08 -14.18
CA ARG A 53 -0.97 0.33 -14.31
C ARG A 53 -0.43 1.04 -13.07
N ALA A 54 -0.92 0.66 -11.89
CA ALA A 54 -0.47 1.21 -10.63
C ALA A 54 -0.21 0.14 -9.57
N ILE A 55 0.67 0.46 -8.63
CA ILE A 55 0.91 -0.34 -7.42
C ILE A 55 0.82 0.55 -6.18
N ALA A 56 0.46 -0.08 -5.07
CA ALA A 56 0.53 0.46 -3.73
C ALA A 56 1.57 -0.32 -2.92
N VAL A 57 2.44 0.40 -2.21
CA VAL A 57 3.54 -0.16 -1.43
C VAL A 57 3.33 0.13 0.05
N PHE A 58 3.47 -0.91 0.87
CA PHE A 58 3.27 -0.84 2.31
C PHE A 58 4.42 -1.51 3.06
N SER A 59 4.94 -0.82 4.08
CA SER A 59 5.83 -1.43 5.06
C SER A 59 5.70 -0.70 6.39
N SER A 60 5.90 -1.42 7.50
CA SER A 60 5.80 -0.85 8.84
C SER A 60 6.78 0.31 9.03
N GLY A 61 6.32 1.43 9.60
CA GLY A 61 7.14 2.59 9.93
C GLY A 61 7.51 3.52 8.76
N ILE A 62 6.89 3.34 7.59
CA ILE A 62 6.92 4.34 6.51
C ILE A 62 5.50 4.63 6.01
N LYS A 63 5.30 5.84 5.48
CA LYS A 63 4.09 6.20 4.75
C LYS A 63 3.83 5.21 3.61
N PRO A 64 2.60 4.66 3.48
CA PRO A 64 2.20 3.95 2.28
C PRO A 64 2.28 4.88 1.08
N PHE A 65 2.56 4.33 -0.10
CA PHE A 65 2.63 5.15 -1.30
C PHE A 65 2.18 4.41 -2.54
N PHE A 66 1.72 5.18 -3.51
CA PHE A 66 1.32 4.73 -4.83
C PHE A 66 2.38 5.09 -5.87
N ILE A 67 2.54 4.23 -6.85
CA ILE A 67 3.39 4.49 -8.03
C ILE A 67 2.56 4.21 -9.28
N ASP A 68 2.58 5.18 -10.18
CA ASP A 68 2.03 5.05 -11.51
C ASP A 68 3.07 4.54 -12.53
N PHE A 69 2.61 3.68 -13.44
CA PHE A 69 3.36 3.12 -14.56
C PHE A 69 2.72 3.39 -15.92
N GLY A 70 1.58 4.09 -15.97
CA GLY A 70 0.97 4.58 -17.19
C GLY A 70 1.26 6.06 -17.44
N ASP A 71 0.37 6.69 -18.20
CA ASP A 71 0.45 8.08 -18.65
C ASP A 71 -0.94 8.77 -18.53
N ASP A 72 -1.83 8.25 -17.68
CA ASP A 72 -3.21 8.72 -17.49
C ASP A 72 -3.43 9.13 -16.03
N ASP A 73 -3.21 10.42 -15.75
CA ASP A 73 -3.27 10.98 -14.41
C ASP A 73 -4.69 10.88 -13.80
N ASP A 74 -5.73 11.00 -14.62
CA ASP A 74 -7.12 10.94 -14.17
C ASP A 74 -7.47 9.51 -13.70
N LEU A 75 -7.11 8.50 -14.49
CA LEU A 75 -7.30 7.10 -14.10
C LEU A 75 -6.42 6.69 -12.91
N PHE A 76 -5.24 7.30 -12.77
CA PHE A 76 -4.41 7.09 -11.59
C PHE A 76 -5.04 7.69 -10.34
N GLU A 77 -5.61 8.89 -10.40
CA GLU A 77 -6.33 9.49 -9.26
C GLU A 77 -7.55 8.62 -8.86
N GLU A 78 -8.32 8.14 -9.83
CA GLU A 78 -9.44 7.22 -9.59
C GLU A 78 -8.97 5.93 -8.88
N TYR A 79 -7.87 5.33 -9.35
CA TYR A 79 -7.25 4.16 -8.72
C TYR A 79 -6.91 4.40 -7.23
N GLN A 80 -6.35 5.58 -6.92
CA GLN A 80 -6.00 5.91 -5.55
C GLN A 80 -7.24 6.04 -4.68
N GLU A 81 -8.26 6.73 -5.16
CA GLU A 81 -9.52 6.90 -4.44
C GLU A 81 -10.24 5.56 -4.19
N ASP A 82 -10.29 4.69 -5.21
CA ASP A 82 -10.83 3.34 -5.11
C ASP A 82 -10.09 2.49 -4.07
N PHE A 83 -8.75 2.52 -4.09
CA PHE A 83 -7.93 1.80 -3.11
C PHE A 83 -8.22 2.30 -1.68
N LEU A 84 -8.30 3.62 -1.49
CA LEU A 84 -8.60 4.21 -0.19
C LEU A 84 -10.04 3.92 0.26
N GLU A 85 -11.02 3.89 -0.64
CA GLU A 85 -12.39 3.47 -0.32
C GLU A 85 -12.45 2.00 0.08
N ASP A 86 -11.71 1.11 -0.58
CA ASP A 86 -11.64 -0.29 -0.18
C ASP A 86 -11.04 -0.47 1.22
N VAL A 87 -9.97 0.28 1.55
CA VAL A 87 -9.42 0.28 2.92
C VAL A 87 -10.46 0.78 3.92
N SER A 88 -11.24 1.81 3.57
CA SER A 88 -12.34 2.34 4.39
C SER A 88 -13.44 1.29 4.59
N TYR A 89 -13.85 0.60 3.52
CA TYR A 89 -14.82 -0.50 3.57
C TYR A 89 -14.34 -1.64 4.48
N LEU A 90 -13.08 -2.08 4.33
CA LEU A 90 -12.47 -3.10 5.19
C LEU A 90 -12.45 -2.64 6.66
N ALA A 91 -12.11 -1.38 6.92
CA ALA A 91 -12.10 -0.84 8.27
C ALA A 91 -13.48 -0.85 8.94
N GLU A 92 -14.56 -0.58 8.20
CA GLU A 92 -15.93 -0.71 8.70
C GLU A 92 -16.31 -2.19 8.90
N LYS A 93 -16.08 -3.02 7.88
CA LYS A 93 -16.40 -4.46 7.87
C LYS A 93 -15.82 -5.19 9.08
N PHE A 94 -14.58 -4.85 9.44
CA PHE A 94 -13.85 -5.50 10.53
C PHE A 94 -13.84 -4.70 11.85
N LYS A 95 -14.58 -3.60 11.94
CA LYS A 95 -14.66 -2.72 13.14
C LYS A 95 -13.31 -2.10 13.54
N TYR A 96 -12.44 -1.80 12.58
CA TYR A 96 -11.17 -1.09 12.79
C TYR A 96 -11.35 0.43 12.73
N ARG A 97 -12.52 0.94 12.32
CA ARG A 97 -12.82 2.38 12.29
C ARG A 97 -12.54 3.07 13.63
N ASP A 98 -12.83 2.43 14.76
CA ASP A 98 -12.57 2.99 16.10
C ASP A 98 -11.06 3.07 16.43
N LYS A 99 -10.23 2.27 15.74
CA LYS A 99 -8.78 2.22 15.93
C LYS A 99 -8.03 3.18 15.02
N ILE A 100 -8.38 3.21 13.73
CA ILE A 100 -7.69 4.02 12.71
C ILE A 100 -8.39 5.34 12.37
N GLY A 101 -9.66 5.50 12.74
CA GLY A 101 -10.48 6.66 12.40
C GLY A 101 -11.18 6.55 11.05
N ARG A 102 -11.76 7.67 10.60
CA ARG A 102 -12.41 7.78 9.27
C ARG A 102 -11.36 7.98 8.18
N LYS A 103 -11.67 7.63 6.92
CA LYS A 103 -10.80 7.83 5.74
C LYS A 103 -10.01 9.14 5.77
N LYS A 104 -10.69 10.27 5.98
CA LYS A 104 -10.08 11.62 6.08
C LYS A 104 -8.96 11.76 7.12
N SER A 105 -8.95 10.96 8.18
CA SER A 105 -7.97 11.01 9.25
C SER A 105 -6.65 10.31 8.92
N TRP A 106 -6.67 9.32 8.01
CA TRP A 106 -5.50 8.50 7.70
C TRP A 106 -5.10 8.54 6.22
N GLN A 107 -5.98 8.96 5.30
CA GLN A 107 -5.63 9.09 3.88
C GLN A 107 -4.45 10.06 3.64
N ILE A 108 -4.27 11.04 4.52
CA ILE A 108 -3.15 11.99 4.50
C ILE A 108 -1.78 11.33 4.72
N LEU A 109 -1.75 10.06 5.14
CA LEU A 109 -0.53 9.28 5.30
C LEU A 109 -0.09 8.64 3.98
N PHE A 110 -0.95 8.59 2.96
CA PHE A 110 -0.63 8.02 1.66
C PHE A 110 0.03 9.08 0.78
N GLU A 111 1.09 8.70 0.09
CA GLU A 111 1.82 9.56 -0.84
C GLU A 111 1.71 9.03 -2.28
N SER A 112 1.84 9.93 -3.26
CA SER A 112 2.10 9.56 -4.65
C SER A 112 3.57 9.81 -4.95
N LEU A 113 4.30 8.79 -5.40
CA LEU A 113 5.71 8.93 -5.76
C LEU A 113 5.94 8.62 -7.22
N SER A 114 6.86 9.38 -7.82
CA SER A 114 7.40 9.01 -9.13
C SER A 114 8.24 7.74 -9.01
N ARG A 115 8.09 6.82 -9.97
CA ARG A 115 8.94 5.62 -10.08
C ARG A 115 10.45 5.91 -10.12
N ASN A 116 10.84 7.13 -10.47
CA ASN A 116 12.23 7.57 -10.55
C ASN A 116 12.75 8.28 -9.28
N ASP A 117 11.89 8.60 -8.30
CA ASP A 117 12.25 9.38 -7.11
C ASP A 117 11.66 8.77 -5.84
N ILE A 118 12.06 7.52 -5.56
CA ILE A 118 11.66 6.81 -4.35
C ILE A 118 12.74 7.01 -3.30
N ASP A 119 12.46 7.88 -2.32
CA ASP A 119 13.32 8.10 -1.15
C ASP A 119 12.62 7.67 0.14
N PHE A 120 12.90 6.43 0.57
CA PHE A 120 12.33 5.84 1.78
C PHE A 120 12.59 6.66 3.06
N LYS A 121 13.67 7.46 3.11
CA LYS A 121 13.94 8.29 4.29
C LYS A 121 12.93 9.41 4.45
N LYS A 122 12.39 9.94 3.35
CA LYS A 122 11.33 10.97 3.39
C LYS A 122 9.97 10.41 3.79
N LEU A 123 9.82 9.09 3.79
CA LEU A 123 8.59 8.40 4.13
C LEU A 123 8.54 7.93 5.58
N GLU A 124 9.62 8.09 6.36
CA GLU A 124 9.63 7.69 7.77
C GLU A 124 8.53 8.42 8.57
N VAL A 125 7.84 7.70 9.43
CA VAL A 125 6.71 8.21 10.23
C VAL A 125 6.94 8.09 11.72
N GLU A 126 6.20 8.87 12.50
CA GLU A 126 6.22 8.76 13.95
C GLU A 126 5.51 7.49 14.45
N THR A 127 5.74 7.13 15.72
CA THR A 127 5.19 5.90 16.33
C THR A 127 3.66 5.82 16.25
N LYS A 128 2.94 6.95 16.36
CA LYS A 128 1.48 6.97 16.29
C LYS A 128 0.96 6.63 14.89
N GLU A 129 1.56 7.23 13.87
CA GLU A 129 1.23 7.01 12.47
C GLU A 129 1.61 5.59 12.05
N SER A 130 2.79 5.10 12.45
CA SER A 130 3.22 3.73 12.21
C SER A 130 2.21 2.70 12.70
N ARG A 131 1.60 2.91 13.87
CA ARG A 131 0.55 2.01 14.39
C ARG A 131 -0.70 2.00 13.52
N VAL A 132 -1.10 3.15 12.97
CA VAL A 132 -2.23 3.24 12.04
C VAL A 132 -1.90 2.48 10.75
N ILE A 133 -0.69 2.67 10.23
CA ILE A 133 -0.19 1.99 9.03
C ILE A 133 -0.14 0.48 9.23
N ASP A 134 0.34 0.00 10.37
CA ASP A 134 0.36 -1.44 10.67
C ASP A 134 -1.04 -2.06 10.67
N LEU A 135 -2.04 -1.34 11.20
CA LEU A 135 -3.44 -1.78 11.17
C LEU A 135 -4.02 -1.79 9.75
N ILE A 136 -3.69 -0.79 8.93
CA ILE A 136 -4.07 -0.76 7.51
C ILE A 136 -3.43 -1.93 6.77
N ILE A 137 -2.15 -2.23 7.03
CA ILE A 137 -1.47 -3.41 6.46
C ILE A 137 -2.23 -4.69 6.84
N SER A 138 -2.60 -4.87 8.11
CA SER A 138 -3.39 -6.04 8.53
C SER A 138 -4.73 -6.15 7.78
N LEU A 139 -5.43 -5.03 7.55
CA LEU A 139 -6.69 -5.00 6.81
C LEU A 139 -6.49 -5.42 5.34
N ILE A 140 -5.52 -4.82 4.64
CA ILE A 140 -5.34 -5.07 3.20
C ILE A 140 -4.80 -6.47 2.91
N VAL A 141 -3.99 -7.05 3.80
CA VAL A 141 -3.44 -8.41 3.61
C VAL A 141 -4.31 -9.51 4.22
N GLY A 142 -5.41 -9.14 4.89
CA GLY A 142 -6.35 -10.10 5.48
C GLY A 142 -5.82 -10.78 6.74
N SER A 143 -4.74 -10.27 7.34
CA SER A 143 -4.19 -10.74 8.61
C SER A 143 -4.96 -10.13 9.79
N ILE A 144 -6.27 -10.34 9.79
CA ILE A 144 -7.18 -9.72 10.75
C ILE A 144 -7.44 -10.73 11.87
N ASN A 145 -7.08 -10.38 13.09
CA ASN A 145 -7.55 -11.12 14.25
C ASN A 145 -9.03 -10.75 14.47
N ASP A 146 -9.89 -11.76 14.48
CA ASP A 146 -11.29 -11.61 14.89
C ASP A 146 -11.30 -11.13 16.35
N THR A 147 -11.54 -9.84 16.56
CA THR A 147 -11.79 -9.30 17.90
C THR A 147 -13.25 -9.58 18.22
N SER A 148 -13.55 -10.85 18.47
CA SER A 148 -14.82 -11.31 19.05
C SER A 148 -14.91 -10.95 20.52
#